data_AF-A0A966TRS6-F1
#
_entry.id   AF-A0A966TRS6-F1
#
_cell.length_a   1.000
_cell.length_b   1.000
_cell.length_c   1.000
_cell.angle_alpha   90.00
_cell.angle_beta   90.00
_cell.angle_gamma   90.00
#
_symmetry.space_group_name_H-M   'P 1'
#
loop_
_entity.id
_entity.type
_entity.pdbx_description
1 polymer ?
#
loop_
_entity_poly.entity_id
_entity_poly.type
_entity_poly.pdbx_seq_one_letter_code
_entity_poly.pdbx_strand_id
1 'polypeptide(L)'
;MKLLKVILGWAGVLILAGCASSSSSGVDLTVSRGDATGPYAGTYTGTISLTSTADVVGKGVATDSRVESVSLRVTADGLVFMTVEGVVISGVVDNSGNWGVQASVDDLRGLVSQNNLSLLQDAGCSLGTKAARIQGQINPPSMRGDVSGTLKCKRAEVTVATLNTTGSLAASTARPTPAQNTPVANDTAPTTPGGPQEFNLNKAVY
;
A
#
# COMPACT_ATOMS: atom_id res chain seq x y z
N MET A 1 -40.65 -58.37 34.60
CA MET A 1 -39.78 -58.74 33.46
C MET A 1 -40.51 -58.28 32.19
N LYS A 2 -40.12 -57.33 31.34
CA LYS A 2 -38.86 -56.67 30.93
C LYS A 2 -39.23 -55.17 30.71
N LEU A 3 -38.63 -54.16 31.34
CA LEU A 3 -37.33 -53.51 31.07
C LEU A 3 -37.05 -53.06 29.61
N LEU A 4 -37.17 -51.74 29.43
CA LEU A 4 -36.25 -50.83 28.71
C LEU A 4 -36.39 -50.59 27.18
N LYS A 5 -36.20 -49.31 26.81
CA LYS A 5 -35.88 -48.67 25.49
C LYS A 5 -37.13 -48.19 24.73
N VAL A 6 -37.37 -46.92 24.42
CA VAL A 6 -36.47 -45.82 24.05
C VAL A 6 -37.09 -44.47 24.48
N ILE A 7 -36.53 -43.87 25.53
CA ILE A 7 -36.47 -42.42 25.67
C ILE A 7 -35.18 -42.04 24.94
N LEU A 8 -35.26 -41.29 23.84
CA LEU A 8 -34.23 -40.36 23.33
C LEU A 8 -34.66 -39.92 21.92
N GLY A 9 -34.87 -38.61 21.74
CA GLY A 9 -35.19 -38.03 20.44
C GLY A 9 -35.92 -36.69 20.47
N TRP A 10 -36.11 -36.10 21.65
CA TRP A 10 -36.47 -34.69 21.81
C TRP A 10 -35.25 -33.94 22.36
N ALA A 11 -34.35 -33.54 21.47
CA ALA A 11 -33.37 -32.46 21.69
C ALA A 11 -32.54 -32.27 20.42
N GLY A 12 -32.50 -31.04 19.92
CA GLY A 12 -31.33 -30.57 19.18
C GLY A 12 -31.49 -30.43 17.68
N VAL A 13 -32.42 -29.59 17.23
CA VAL A 13 -32.12 -28.69 16.10
C VAL A 13 -32.73 -27.31 16.42
N LEU A 14 -32.20 -26.66 17.46
CA LEU A 14 -32.15 -25.20 17.47
C LEU A 14 -31.19 -24.82 16.36
N ILE A 15 -31.71 -24.57 15.16
CA ILE A 15 -30.96 -23.82 14.16
C ILE A 15 -30.78 -22.43 14.78
N LEU A 16 -29.67 -22.25 15.48
CA LEU A 16 -29.04 -20.95 15.65
C LEU A 16 -28.81 -20.44 14.24
N ALA A 17 -29.81 -19.76 13.69
CA ALA A 17 -29.61 -18.80 12.63
C ALA A 17 -28.70 -17.74 13.24
N GLY A 18 -27.38 -18.01 13.19
CA GLY A 18 -26.39 -17.01 13.52
C GLY A 18 -26.72 -15.82 12.63
N CYS A 19 -27.08 -14.69 13.23
CA CYS A 19 -27.22 -13.44 12.51
C CYS A 19 -25.92 -13.22 11.76
N ALA A 20 -25.91 -13.51 10.47
CA ALA A 20 -24.73 -13.33 9.64
C ALA A 20 -24.41 -11.83 9.67
N SER A 21 -23.30 -11.48 10.30
CA SER A 21 -22.75 -10.15 10.17
C SER A 21 -22.25 -10.02 8.74
N SER A 22 -22.79 -9.06 7.99
CA SER A 22 -22.30 -8.74 6.66
C SER A 22 -21.59 -7.39 6.70
N SER A 23 -20.55 -7.27 5.88
CA SER A 23 -19.81 -6.02 5.69
C SER A 23 -19.93 -5.63 4.23
N SER A 24 -20.26 -4.37 3.98
CA SER A 24 -20.35 -3.81 2.63
C SER A 24 -19.46 -2.58 2.51
N SER A 25 -18.84 -2.43 1.35
CA SER A 25 -17.88 -1.37 1.08
C SER A 25 -18.26 -0.60 -0.18
N GLY A 26 -18.26 0.74 -0.12
CA GLY A 26 -18.49 1.60 -1.28
C GLY A 26 -17.19 2.09 -1.94
N VAL A 27 -16.19 1.22 -2.07
CA VAL A 27 -14.79 1.61 -2.39
C VAL A 27 -14.31 1.14 -3.76
N ASP A 28 -15.23 0.95 -4.71
CA ASP A 28 -14.90 0.53 -6.07
C ASP A 28 -13.94 1.49 -6.77
N LEU A 29 -12.99 0.92 -7.51
CA LEU A 29 -12.10 1.71 -8.35
C LEU A 29 -12.85 2.28 -9.55
N THR A 30 -12.69 3.56 -9.80
CA THR A 30 -13.07 4.19 -11.08
C THR A 30 -12.04 3.95 -12.20
N VAL A 31 -10.90 3.33 -11.88
CA VAL A 31 -9.76 3.13 -12.78
C VAL A 31 -9.74 1.67 -13.22
N SER A 32 -9.50 1.44 -14.51
CA SER A 32 -9.29 0.12 -15.10
C SER A 32 -7.87 0.00 -15.64
N ARG A 33 -7.33 -1.22 -15.66
CA ARG A 33 -5.97 -1.48 -16.16
C ARG A 33 -5.84 -1.09 -17.64
N GLY A 34 -4.83 -0.29 -17.94
CA GLY A 34 -4.42 0.07 -19.29
C GLY A 34 -3.44 -0.94 -19.91
N ASP A 35 -3.28 -0.85 -21.22
CA ASP A 35 -2.36 -1.63 -22.04
C ASP A 35 -1.12 -0.83 -22.51
N ALA A 36 -1.15 0.50 -22.37
CA ALA A 36 -0.09 1.42 -22.78
C ALA A 36 0.49 2.21 -21.59
N THR A 37 0.87 1.52 -20.52
CA THR A 37 1.25 2.17 -19.24
C THR A 37 2.77 2.28 -19.02
N GLY A 38 3.57 1.90 -20.02
CA GLY A 38 5.04 1.97 -19.99
C GLY A 38 5.62 3.31 -19.50
N PRO A 39 5.09 4.48 -19.92
CA PRO A 39 5.57 5.79 -19.46
C PRO A 39 5.44 6.03 -17.95
N TYR A 40 4.56 5.30 -17.25
CA TYR A 40 4.32 5.44 -15.81
C TYR A 40 5.09 4.41 -14.99
N ALA A 41 5.70 3.41 -15.63
CA ALA A 41 6.41 2.33 -14.97
C ALA A 41 7.62 2.85 -14.18
N GLY A 42 7.81 2.29 -12.99
CA GLY A 42 8.88 2.72 -12.09
C GLY A 42 8.57 2.44 -10.63
N THR A 43 9.51 2.81 -9.77
CA THR A 43 9.36 2.74 -8.32
C THR A 43 9.24 4.15 -7.76
N TYR A 44 8.17 4.39 -7.00
CA TYR A 44 7.87 5.64 -6.33
C TYR A 44 7.92 5.41 -4.82
N THR A 45 8.55 6.32 -4.08
CA THR A 45 8.60 6.27 -2.61
C THR A 45 8.08 7.56 -2.03
N GLY A 46 7.40 7.48 -0.90
CA GLY A 46 6.87 8.66 -0.24
C GLY A 46 6.08 8.31 1.00
N THR A 47 4.99 9.05 1.23
CA THR A 47 4.15 8.87 2.42
C THR A 47 2.68 8.73 2.07
N ILE A 48 1.97 8.02 2.95
CA ILE A 48 0.52 7.93 2.96
C ILE A 48 0.02 8.41 4.32
N SER A 49 -1.00 9.25 4.31
CA SER A 49 -1.75 9.66 5.48
C SER A 49 -3.12 8.98 5.49
N LEU A 50 -3.55 8.53 6.68
CA LEU A 50 -4.87 7.97 6.89
C LEU A 50 -5.48 8.57 8.16
N THR A 51 -6.62 9.22 8.00
CA THR A 51 -7.54 9.51 9.09
C THR A 51 -8.64 8.46 9.06
N SER A 52 -8.85 7.79 10.19
CA SER A 52 -9.85 6.75 10.37
C SER A 52 -10.81 7.14 11.49
N THR A 53 -12.11 7.14 11.20
CA THR A 53 -13.18 7.40 12.17
C THR A 53 -14.05 6.16 12.27
N ALA A 54 -13.98 5.46 13.39
CA ALA A 54 -14.86 4.36 13.74
C ALA A 54 -16.03 4.88 14.57
N ASP A 55 -17.26 4.57 14.16
CA ASP A 55 -18.49 4.85 14.92
C ASP A 55 -19.21 3.54 15.15
N VAL A 56 -19.37 3.16 16.42
CA VAL A 56 -20.01 1.91 16.83
C VAL A 56 -21.21 2.22 17.72
N VAL A 57 -22.37 1.70 17.32
CA VAL A 57 -23.63 1.88 18.06
C VAL A 57 -23.47 1.34 19.48
N GLY A 58 -23.72 2.20 20.47
CA GLY A 58 -23.62 1.85 21.89
C GLY A 58 -22.19 1.85 22.47
N LYS A 59 -21.15 2.06 21.66
CA LYS A 59 -19.76 2.23 22.15
C LYS A 59 -19.17 3.61 21.86
N GLY A 60 -19.72 4.35 20.91
CA GLY A 60 -19.33 5.72 20.58
C GLY A 60 -18.42 5.82 19.37
N VAL A 61 -17.82 7.00 19.21
CA VAL A 61 -17.00 7.40 18.06
C VAL A 61 -15.54 7.55 18.48
N ALA A 62 -14.63 7.03 17.67
CA ALA A 62 -13.20 7.22 17.81
C ALA A 62 -12.57 7.63 16.48
N THR A 63 -11.70 8.63 16.52
CA THR A 63 -10.96 9.13 15.35
C THR A 63 -9.48 9.07 15.62
N ASP A 64 -8.71 8.61 14.65
CA ASP A 64 -7.24 8.54 14.68
C ASP A 64 -6.66 8.96 13.33
N SER A 65 -5.47 9.57 13.35
CA SER A 65 -4.75 9.95 12.14
C SER A 65 -3.30 9.49 12.20
N ARG A 66 -2.84 8.81 11.15
CA ARG A 66 -1.47 8.27 11.03
C ARG A 66 -0.86 8.61 9.70
N VAL A 67 0.47 8.62 9.67
CA VAL A 67 1.27 8.82 8.46
C VAL A 67 2.34 7.75 8.43
N GLU A 68 2.41 7.01 7.32
CA GLU A 68 3.39 5.95 7.13
C GLU A 68 4.18 6.13 5.83
N SER A 69 5.36 5.52 5.79
CA SER A 69 6.13 5.41 4.55
C SER A 69 5.48 4.40 3.60
N VAL A 70 5.51 4.71 2.31
CA VAL A 70 4.97 3.86 1.26
C VAL A 70 5.96 3.70 0.11
N SER A 71 5.97 2.52 -0.50
CA SER A 71 6.67 2.24 -1.76
C SER A 71 5.65 1.74 -2.78
N LEU A 72 5.65 2.30 -3.99
CA LEU A 72 4.79 1.89 -5.08
C LEU A 72 5.64 1.43 -6.26
N ARG A 73 5.38 0.23 -6.75
CA ARG A 73 5.95 -0.27 -7.99
C ARG A 73 4.87 -0.31 -9.06
N VAL A 74 5.09 0.43 -10.14
CA VAL A 74 4.25 0.42 -11.33
C VAL A 74 4.95 -0.39 -12.41
N THR A 75 4.26 -1.36 -12.97
CA THR A 75 4.80 -2.21 -14.04
C THR A 75 4.40 -1.67 -15.41
N ALA A 76 5.19 -2.01 -16.43
CA ALA A 76 4.93 -1.59 -17.81
C ALA A 76 3.63 -2.18 -18.39
N ASP A 77 3.09 -3.23 -17.78
CA ASP A 77 1.83 -3.86 -18.16
C ASP A 77 0.63 -3.33 -17.36
N GLY A 78 0.78 -2.34 -16.50
CA GLY A 78 -0.35 -1.60 -15.90
C GLY A 78 -0.78 -2.07 -14.52
N LEU A 79 0.07 -2.83 -13.82
CA LEU A 79 -0.15 -3.19 -12.42
C LEU A 79 0.54 -2.21 -11.48
N VAL A 80 -0.08 -2.00 -10.33
CA VAL A 80 0.46 -1.22 -9.22
C VAL A 80 0.58 -2.13 -8.00
N PHE A 81 1.75 -2.13 -7.38
CA PHE A 81 1.99 -2.81 -6.11
C PHE A 81 2.39 -1.77 -5.08
N MET A 82 1.48 -1.48 -4.15
CA MET A 82 1.71 -0.53 -3.06
C MET A 82 2.09 -1.31 -1.80
N THR A 83 3.22 -0.96 -1.19
CA THR A 83 3.71 -1.56 0.05
C THR A 83 3.64 -0.54 1.18
N VAL A 84 2.91 -0.88 2.25
CA VAL A 84 2.84 -0.10 3.51
C VAL A 84 3.12 -1.05 4.65
N GLU A 85 4.09 -0.72 5.52
CA GLU A 85 4.54 -1.60 6.62
C GLU A 85 4.81 -3.07 6.21
N GLY A 86 5.31 -3.29 4.99
CA GLY A 86 5.59 -4.63 4.46
C GLY A 86 4.37 -5.39 3.92
N VAL A 87 3.16 -4.84 4.03
CA VAL A 87 1.94 -5.37 3.41
C VAL A 87 1.83 -4.88 1.98
N VAL A 88 1.66 -5.79 1.02
CA VAL A 88 1.54 -5.47 -0.42
C VAL A 88 0.08 -5.46 -0.85
N ILE A 89 -0.35 -4.35 -1.43
CA ILE A 89 -1.71 -4.12 -1.93
C ILE A 89 -1.62 -3.95 -3.44
N SER A 90 -2.37 -4.76 -4.17
CA SER A 90 -2.40 -4.73 -5.64
C SER A 90 -3.43 -3.75 -6.18
N GLY A 91 -3.11 -3.15 -7.30
CA GLY A 91 -3.97 -2.22 -8.02
C GLY A 91 -3.56 -2.10 -9.48
N VAL A 92 -4.06 -1.04 -10.12
CA VAL A 92 -3.95 -0.85 -11.56
C VAL A 92 -3.67 0.61 -11.91
N VAL A 93 -3.13 0.83 -13.09
CA VAL A 93 -2.99 2.14 -13.74
C VAL A 93 -3.57 2.07 -15.14
N ASP A 94 -4.22 3.14 -15.59
CA ASP A 94 -4.77 3.29 -16.94
C ASP A 94 -3.80 3.98 -17.91
N ASN A 95 -4.21 4.10 -19.17
CA ASN A 95 -3.40 4.71 -20.23
C ASN A 95 -3.21 6.23 -20.07
N SER A 96 -3.92 6.86 -19.14
CA SER A 96 -3.82 8.30 -18.83
C SER A 96 -3.05 8.56 -17.53
N GLY A 97 -2.51 7.51 -16.90
CA GLY A 97 -1.78 7.61 -15.65
C GLY A 97 -2.68 7.74 -14.43
N ASN A 98 -4.00 7.56 -14.55
CA ASN A 98 -4.84 7.41 -13.38
C ASN A 98 -4.58 6.03 -12.78
N TRP A 99 -4.42 5.96 -11.46
CA TRP A 99 -4.10 4.72 -10.78
C TRP A 99 -4.98 4.51 -9.56
N GLY A 100 -5.05 3.28 -9.09
CA GLY A 100 -5.78 2.98 -7.86
C GLY A 100 -5.53 1.62 -7.25
N VAL A 101 -5.70 1.55 -5.93
CA VAL A 101 -5.71 0.32 -5.13
C VAL A 101 -6.92 0.29 -4.20
N GLN A 102 -7.42 -0.91 -3.88
CA GLN A 102 -8.43 -1.12 -2.84
C GLN A 102 -7.79 -1.86 -1.67
N ALA A 103 -7.93 -1.29 -0.47
CA ALA A 103 -7.35 -1.82 0.74
C ALA A 103 -8.45 -2.17 1.75
N SER A 104 -8.32 -3.32 2.38
CA SER A 104 -9.10 -3.73 3.55
C SER A 104 -8.57 -3.08 4.82
N VAL A 105 -9.28 -3.25 5.94
CA VAL A 105 -8.76 -2.79 7.25
C VAL A 105 -7.51 -3.58 7.63
N ASP A 106 -7.44 -4.87 7.29
CA ASP A 106 -6.25 -5.70 7.50
C ASP A 106 -5.07 -5.23 6.65
N ASP A 107 -5.32 -4.81 5.41
CA ASP A 107 -4.30 -4.25 4.52
C ASP A 107 -3.69 -2.95 5.07
N LEU A 108 -4.50 -2.15 5.79
CA LEU A 108 -4.12 -0.85 6.37
C LEU A 108 -3.87 -0.91 7.88
N ARG A 109 -3.63 -2.09 8.45
CA ARG A 109 -3.60 -2.27 9.91
C ARG A 109 -2.60 -1.36 10.63
N GLY A 110 -1.47 -1.04 10.01
CA GLY A 110 -0.48 -0.07 10.52
C GLY A 110 -1.00 1.35 10.65
N LEU A 111 -1.86 1.73 9.71
CA LEU A 111 -2.46 3.06 9.58
C LEU A 111 -3.75 3.23 10.40
N VAL A 112 -4.30 2.16 10.97
CA VAL A 112 -5.51 2.20 11.82
C VAL A 112 -5.13 1.96 13.28
N SER A 113 -5.56 2.83 14.20
CA SER A 113 -5.27 2.62 15.63
C SER A 113 -5.83 1.30 16.15
N GLN A 114 -5.13 0.72 17.14
CA GLN A 114 -5.61 -0.46 17.87
C GLN A 114 -6.99 -0.23 18.51
N ASN A 115 -7.29 1.00 18.93
CA ASN A 115 -8.61 1.35 19.46
C ASN A 115 -9.71 1.27 18.39
N ASN A 116 -9.47 1.76 17.18
CA ASN A 116 -10.44 1.63 16.08
C ASN A 116 -10.58 0.16 15.66
N LEU A 117 -9.48 -0.60 15.62
CA LEU A 117 -9.51 -2.03 15.32
C LEU A 117 -10.33 -2.82 16.35
N SER A 118 -10.13 -2.59 17.65
CA SER A 118 -10.86 -3.28 18.71
C SER A 118 -12.35 -2.96 18.68
N LEU A 119 -12.71 -1.68 18.47
CA LEU A 119 -14.11 -1.26 18.31
C LEU A 119 -14.81 -1.99 17.16
N LEU A 120 -14.16 -2.10 16.00
CA LEU A 120 -14.69 -2.81 14.83
C LEU A 120 -14.79 -4.33 15.06
N GLN A 121 -13.79 -4.94 15.70
CA GLN A 121 -13.79 -6.36 16.04
C GLN A 121 -14.91 -6.70 17.03
N ASP A 122 -15.10 -5.88 18.06
CA ASP A 122 -16.16 -6.05 19.05
C ASP A 122 -17.56 -5.91 18.43
N ALA A 123 -17.71 -5.03 17.43
CA ALA A 123 -18.92 -4.90 16.64
C ALA A 123 -19.15 -6.10 15.70
N GLY A 124 -18.13 -6.95 15.51
CA GLY A 124 -18.15 -8.13 14.63
C GLY A 124 -17.96 -7.80 13.15
N CYS A 125 -17.19 -6.75 12.86
CA CYS A 125 -16.95 -6.31 11.50
C CYS A 125 -15.83 -7.11 10.85
N SER A 126 -15.99 -7.41 9.55
CA SER A 126 -14.99 -8.15 8.79
C SER A 126 -13.84 -7.22 8.40
N LEU A 127 -12.67 -7.38 9.03
CA LEU A 127 -11.50 -6.55 8.73
C LEU A 127 -10.91 -6.79 7.33
N GLY A 128 -11.12 -7.98 6.75
CA GLY A 128 -10.73 -8.30 5.38
C GLY A 128 -11.63 -7.69 4.29
N THR A 129 -12.76 -7.06 4.66
CA THR A 129 -13.59 -6.34 3.68
C THR A 129 -12.87 -5.06 3.26
N LYS A 130 -12.91 -4.72 1.97
CA LYS A 130 -12.31 -3.47 1.47
C LYS A 130 -12.92 -2.28 2.20
N ALA A 131 -12.10 -1.38 2.70
CA ALA A 131 -12.51 -0.27 3.55
C ALA A 131 -12.07 1.06 3.01
N ALA A 132 -11.01 1.07 2.19
CA ALA A 132 -10.47 2.26 1.58
C ALA A 132 -10.17 2.03 0.10
N ARG A 133 -10.38 3.09 -0.66
CA ARG A 133 -9.90 3.29 -2.01
C ARG A 133 -8.81 4.35 -1.95
N ILE A 134 -7.70 4.08 -2.62
CA ILE A 134 -6.61 5.04 -2.78
C ILE A 134 -6.42 5.23 -4.28
N GLN A 135 -6.63 6.44 -4.77
CA GLN A 135 -6.67 6.72 -6.19
C GLN A 135 -6.14 8.11 -6.52
N GLY A 136 -5.50 8.24 -7.67
CA GLY A 136 -5.09 9.55 -8.18
C GLY A 136 -4.36 9.44 -9.50
N GLN A 137 -3.36 10.28 -9.70
CA GLN A 137 -2.65 10.41 -10.96
C GLN A 137 -1.14 10.28 -10.80
N ILE A 138 -0.52 9.64 -11.79
CA ILE A 138 0.92 9.59 -11.99
C ILE A 138 1.28 10.65 -13.03
N ASN A 139 2.05 11.64 -12.61
CA ASN A 139 2.67 12.64 -13.48
C ASN A 139 4.18 12.55 -13.23
N PRO A 140 4.89 11.61 -13.88
CA PRO A 140 6.29 11.33 -13.59
C PRO A 140 7.12 12.63 -13.57
N PRO A 141 8.01 12.81 -12.59
CA PRO A 141 8.47 11.81 -11.60
C PRO A 141 7.55 11.66 -10.38
N SER A 142 6.41 12.32 -10.34
CA SER A 142 5.51 12.37 -9.17
C SER A 142 4.31 11.44 -9.29
N MET A 143 3.83 10.97 -8.15
CA MET A 143 2.60 10.19 -8.00
C MET A 143 1.82 10.73 -6.81
N ARG A 144 0.52 10.92 -6.98
CA ARG A 144 -0.39 11.37 -5.93
C ARG A 144 -1.66 10.54 -5.91
N GLY A 145 -2.31 10.48 -4.75
CA GLY A 145 -3.65 9.94 -4.63
C GLY A 145 -4.36 10.39 -3.37
N ASP A 146 -5.68 10.29 -3.40
CA ASP A 146 -6.56 10.54 -2.27
C ASP A 146 -7.02 9.21 -1.70
N VAL A 147 -7.06 9.14 -0.37
CA VAL A 147 -7.63 8.03 0.36
C VAL A 147 -9.08 8.37 0.68
N SER A 148 -10.00 7.48 0.34
CA SER A 148 -11.43 7.65 0.64
C SER A 148 -12.10 6.30 0.83
N GLY A 149 -13.05 6.21 1.76
CA GLY A 149 -13.84 5.00 1.90
C GLY A 149 -14.77 5.00 3.10
N THR A 150 -15.81 4.20 2.99
CA THR A 150 -16.76 3.92 4.06
C THR A 150 -17.05 2.43 4.07
N LEU A 151 -16.66 1.77 5.16
CA LEU A 151 -17.07 0.41 5.50
C LEU A 151 -18.32 0.48 6.38
N LYS A 152 -19.36 -0.26 6.03
CA LYS A 152 -20.55 -0.44 6.87
C LYS A 152 -20.65 -1.89 7.32
N CYS A 153 -20.78 -2.06 8.61
CA CYS A 153 -20.88 -3.33 9.28
C CYS A 153 -22.31 -3.53 9.77
N LYS A 154 -22.97 -4.59 9.28
CA LYS A 154 -24.39 -4.84 9.50
C LYS A 154 -24.62 -6.13 10.27
N ARG A 155 -25.61 -6.12 11.16
CA ARG A 155 -26.18 -7.29 11.83
C ARG A 155 -27.69 -7.27 11.64
N ALA A 156 -28.24 -8.35 11.09
CA ALA A 156 -29.68 -8.42 10.75
C ALA A 156 -30.14 -7.16 9.97
N GLU A 157 -29.37 -6.78 8.94
CA GLU A 157 -29.56 -5.60 8.08
C GLU A 157 -29.41 -4.21 8.74
N VAL A 158 -29.26 -4.15 10.07
CA VAL A 158 -29.00 -2.90 10.80
C VAL A 158 -27.52 -2.59 10.83
N THR A 159 -27.13 -1.35 10.50
CA THR A 159 -25.74 -0.90 10.62
C THR A 159 -25.38 -0.73 12.09
N VAL A 160 -24.42 -1.53 12.57
CA VAL A 160 -23.95 -1.52 13.96
C VAL A 160 -22.61 -0.80 14.12
N ALA A 161 -21.85 -0.69 13.03
CA ALA A 161 -20.63 0.10 13.01
C ALA A 161 -20.34 0.66 11.61
N THR A 162 -19.63 1.78 11.58
CA THR A 162 -19.06 2.36 10.38
C THR A 162 -17.59 2.68 10.59
N LEU A 163 -16.79 2.54 9.53
CA LEU A 163 -15.43 3.07 9.47
C LEU A 163 -15.34 3.99 8.27
N ASN A 164 -15.06 5.26 8.50
CA ASN A 164 -14.74 6.22 7.47
C ASN A 164 -13.22 6.41 7.39
N THR A 165 -12.68 6.36 6.19
CA THR A 165 -11.25 6.58 5.92
C THR A 165 -11.07 7.76 4.97
N THR A 166 -10.20 8.68 5.31
CA THR A 166 -9.79 9.80 4.46
C THR A 166 -8.28 10.02 4.53
N GLY A 167 -7.71 10.73 3.57
CA GLY A 167 -6.28 11.05 3.60
C GLY A 167 -5.71 11.26 2.21
N SER A 168 -4.40 11.21 2.12
CA SER A 168 -3.68 11.42 0.87
C SER A 168 -2.37 10.64 0.82
N LEU A 169 -1.91 10.39 -0.39
CA LEU A 169 -0.63 9.76 -0.72
C LEU A 169 0.15 10.69 -1.63
N ALA A 170 1.43 10.87 -1.34
CA ALA A 170 2.37 11.56 -2.21
C ALA A 170 3.68 10.77 -2.29
N ALA A 171 4.13 10.51 -3.50
CA ALA A 171 5.36 9.77 -3.76
C ALA A 171 6.08 10.33 -5.00
N SER A 172 7.37 10.05 -5.10
CA SER A 172 8.18 10.39 -6.27
C SER A 172 9.18 9.30 -6.58
N THR A 173 9.59 9.20 -7.85
CA THR A 173 10.73 8.37 -8.21
C THR A 173 11.99 8.94 -7.57
N ALA A 174 12.80 8.09 -6.95
CA ALA A 174 14.12 8.51 -6.48
C ALA A 174 14.90 9.10 -7.67
N ARG A 175 15.46 10.31 -7.48
CA ARG A 175 16.40 10.88 -8.43
C ARG A 175 17.58 9.90 -8.54
N PRO A 176 18.01 9.48 -9.74
CA PRO A 176 19.26 8.74 -9.85
C PRO A 176 20.38 9.63 -9.30
N THR A 177 21.03 9.18 -8.22
CA THR A 177 22.28 9.79 -7.75
C THR A 177 23.23 9.77 -8.95
N PRO A 178 23.79 10.92 -9.40
CA PRO A 178 24.83 10.88 -10.40
C PRO A 178 25.92 9.95 -9.89
N ALA A 179 26.31 8.96 -10.69
CA ALA A 179 27.43 8.10 -10.38
C ALA A 179 28.60 9.00 -10.00
N GLN A 180 29.09 8.85 -8.77
CA GLN A 180 30.29 9.54 -8.33
C GLN A 180 31.43 8.92 -9.12
N ASN A 181 31.79 9.57 -10.24
CA ASN A 181 33.00 9.29 -10.99
C ASN A 181 34.16 9.41 -9.99
N THR A 182 34.58 8.28 -9.45
CA THR A 182 35.77 8.21 -8.61
C THR A 182 36.92 8.33 -9.59
N PRO A 183 37.76 9.38 -9.51
CA PRO A 183 38.99 9.40 -10.29
C PRO A 183 39.82 8.21 -9.81
N VAL A 184 40.15 7.29 -10.70
CA VAL A 184 41.20 6.30 -10.44
C VAL A 184 42.49 7.11 -10.31
N ALA A 185 42.95 7.31 -9.07
CA ALA A 185 44.27 7.82 -8.80
C ALA A 185 45.28 6.80 -9.34
N ASN A 186 45.93 7.16 -10.44
CA ASN A 186 46.98 6.37 -11.05
C ASN A 186 48.27 6.64 -10.25
N ASP A 187 48.47 5.92 -9.15
CA ASP A 187 49.73 5.94 -8.41
C ASP A 187 50.76 5.12 -9.18
N THR A 188 51.60 5.79 -9.96
CA THR A 188 52.92 5.28 -10.32
C THR A 188 53.92 6.39 -10.08
N ALA A 189 54.47 6.39 -8.87
CA ALA A 189 55.63 7.20 -8.50
C ALA A 189 56.94 6.50 -8.94
N PRO A 190 58.04 7.25 -9.09
CA PRO A 190 59.13 6.96 -10.02
C PRO A 190 60.32 6.24 -9.36
N THR A 191 61.05 5.46 -10.15
CA THR A 191 62.43 5.07 -9.83
C THR A 191 63.30 5.12 -11.08
N THR A 192 64.18 6.13 -11.13
CA THR A 192 65.39 6.15 -11.97
C THR A 192 66.57 5.80 -11.06
N PRO A 193 67.57 5.05 -11.56
CA PRO A 193 68.90 5.66 -11.61
C PRO A 193 69.75 5.26 -12.84
N GLY A 194 70.44 6.26 -13.42
CA GLY A 194 71.74 6.07 -14.07
C GLY A 194 71.78 6.06 -15.60
N GLY A 195 72.30 7.14 -16.21
CA GLY A 195 72.77 7.16 -17.60
C GLY A 195 72.96 8.59 -18.15
N PRO A 196 74.10 8.92 -18.80
CA PRO A 196 74.57 10.29 -18.97
C PRO A 196 73.83 11.08 -20.06
N GLN A 197 73.81 12.40 -19.88
CA GLN A 197 73.28 13.39 -20.82
C GLN A 197 74.03 13.36 -22.15
N GLU A 198 73.29 13.16 -23.24
CA GLU A 198 73.71 13.55 -24.58
C GLU A 198 72.82 14.68 -25.09
N PHE A 199 73.43 15.86 -25.22
CA PHE A 199 72.90 17.00 -25.95
C PHE A 199 72.69 16.61 -27.42
N ASN A 200 71.50 16.84 -27.96
CA ASN A 200 71.34 16.96 -29.41
C ASN A 200 70.44 18.14 -29.77
N LEU A 201 71.08 19.23 -30.19
CA LEU A 201 70.48 20.28 -31.02
C LEU A 201 70.23 19.71 -32.42
N ASN A 202 69.01 19.88 -32.95
CA ASN A 202 68.71 20.28 -34.34
C ASN A 202 67.17 20.35 -34.51
N LYS A 203 66.59 21.53 -34.84
CA LYS A 203 66.23 22.01 -36.21
C LYS A 203 65.18 21.08 -36.87
N ALA A 204 64.06 21.51 -37.45
CA ALA A 204 63.56 22.78 -38.00
C ALA A 204 62.01 22.68 -38.05
N VAL A 205 61.21 23.73 -37.83
CA VAL A 205 60.66 24.65 -38.84
C VAL A 205 60.48 24.01 -40.23
N TYR A 206 59.23 23.69 -40.56
CA TYR A 206 58.50 24.24 -41.72
C TYR A 206 57.02 24.35 -41.37
#